data_AF-A0A3D8S1L3-F1
#
_entry.id   AF-A0A3D8S1L3-F1
#
_cell.length_a   1.000
_cell.length_b   1.000
_cell.length_c   1.000
_cell.angle_alpha   90.00
_cell.angle_beta   90.00
_cell.angle_gamma   90.00
#
_symmetry.space_group_name_H-M   'P 1'
#
loop_
_entity.id
_entity.type
_entity.pdbx_description
1 polymer ?
#
loop_
_entity_poly.entity_id
_entity_poly.type
_entity_poly.pdbx_seq_one_letter_code
_entity_poly.pdbx_strand_id
1 'polypeptide(L)'
;MADPRSQVEHEEEDGASAGELLIEACRRNNTDLLADVISSCGGEEKAAEVLNNTKTVLGNYIYHEAALRGNYEVIDMLLDQEGFECDPINTREGDTPLHSAIRFINSLPPTPPSPDNEPSAAYNLISMMLEAGSDASIRNKANLTAVQLLDPRNVELKRLFQEAAEEAEREREIAGLEAEEHEEEALEDDYAGSGSDSDFDPEEFKRQQEEKKKELAELKAAKAEA
;
A
#
# COMPACT_ATOMS: atom_id res chain seq x y z
N MET A 1 -7.45 -35.90 -58.58
CA MET A 1 -6.28 -35.47 -57.77
C MET A 1 -6.79 -34.43 -56.80
N ALA A 2 -7.02 -34.81 -55.54
CA ALA A 2 -7.29 -33.86 -54.48
C ALA A 2 -5.96 -33.21 -54.11
N ASP A 3 -5.93 -31.88 -54.07
CA ASP A 3 -4.75 -31.08 -53.73
C ASP A 3 -4.41 -31.27 -52.24
N PRO A 4 -3.22 -31.76 -51.88
CA PRO A 4 -2.85 -32.06 -50.48
C PRO A 4 -2.56 -30.80 -49.63
N ARG A 5 -2.90 -29.60 -50.10
CA ARG A 5 -2.62 -28.33 -49.40
C ARG A 5 -3.82 -27.72 -48.66
N SER A 6 -4.96 -28.40 -48.57
CA SER A 6 -6.19 -27.81 -47.99
C SER A 6 -6.34 -27.95 -46.47
N GLN A 7 -5.28 -28.29 -45.74
CA GLN A 7 -5.26 -28.30 -44.28
C GLN A 7 -4.05 -27.52 -43.80
N VAL A 8 -4.06 -26.21 -44.01
CA VAL A 8 -3.39 -25.33 -43.06
C VAL A 8 -4.41 -25.17 -41.94
N GLU A 9 -4.31 -26.03 -40.93
CA GLU A 9 -4.97 -25.75 -39.66
C GLU A 9 -4.42 -24.39 -39.22
N HIS A 10 -5.28 -23.38 -39.18
CA HIS A 10 -4.95 -22.14 -38.49
C HIS A 10 -4.81 -22.54 -37.03
N GLU A 11 -3.55 -22.73 -36.60
CA GLU A 11 -3.20 -22.66 -35.19
C GLU A 11 -3.76 -21.31 -34.72
N GLU A 12 -4.81 -21.34 -33.88
CA GLU A 12 -5.25 -20.18 -33.16
C GLU A 12 -4.00 -19.70 -32.39
N GLU A 13 -3.39 -18.61 -32.84
CA GLU A 13 -2.29 -17.96 -32.11
C GLU A 13 -2.90 -17.54 -30.77
N ASP A 14 -2.71 -18.40 -29.76
CA ASP A 14 -3.17 -18.17 -28.40
C ASP A 14 -2.53 -16.85 -27.96
N GLY A 15 -3.34 -15.79 -27.90
CA GLY A 15 -2.86 -14.45 -27.57
C GLY A 15 -2.18 -14.44 -26.21
N ALA A 16 -1.37 -13.42 -25.95
CA ALA A 16 -0.76 -13.24 -24.63
C ALA A 16 -1.86 -13.29 -23.54
N SER A 17 -1.64 -14.10 -22.52
CA SER A 17 -2.60 -14.24 -21.42
C SER A 17 -2.78 -12.90 -20.70
N ALA A 18 -3.93 -12.68 -20.07
CA ALA A 18 -4.19 -11.45 -19.32
C ALA A 18 -3.08 -11.15 -18.28
N GLY A 19 -2.59 -12.19 -17.59
CA GLY A 19 -1.47 -12.05 -16.65
C GLY A 19 -0.15 -11.61 -17.30
N GLU A 20 0.17 -12.13 -18.49
CA GLU A 20 1.37 -11.70 -19.23
C GLU A 20 1.24 -10.26 -19.74
N LEU A 21 0.04 -9.87 -20.19
CA LEU A 21 -0.25 -8.49 -20.59
C LEU A 21 -0.10 -7.52 -19.40
N LEU A 22 -0.59 -7.89 -18.21
CA LEU A 22 -0.42 -7.09 -16.99
C LEU A 22 1.07 -6.95 -16.61
N ILE A 23 1.83 -8.05 -16.68
CA ILE A 23 3.27 -8.02 -16.40
C ILE A 23 3.98 -7.10 -17.40
N GLU A 24 3.67 -7.19 -18.70
CA GLU A 24 4.30 -6.34 -19.71
C GLU A 24 3.87 -4.87 -19.56
N ALA A 25 2.61 -4.60 -19.21
CA ALA A 25 2.13 -3.26 -18.90
C ALA A 25 2.94 -2.65 -17.73
N CYS A 26 3.09 -3.42 -16.64
CA CYS A 26 3.86 -3.02 -15.46
C CYS A 26 5.34 -2.85 -15.74
N ARG A 27 5.92 -3.60 -16.68
CA ARG A 27 7.34 -3.45 -17.05
C ARG A 27 7.63 -2.23 -17.91
N ARG A 28 6.69 -1.88 -18.79
CA ARG A 28 6.85 -0.82 -19.79
C ARG A 28 6.22 0.51 -19.39
N ASN A 29 5.65 0.57 -18.19
CA ASN A 29 4.87 1.72 -17.74
C ASN A 29 3.72 2.05 -18.70
N ASN A 30 3.04 1.02 -19.22
CA ASN A 30 1.97 1.19 -20.20
C ASN A 30 0.61 1.18 -19.49
N THR A 31 0.13 2.36 -19.12
CA THR A 31 -1.15 2.59 -18.45
C THR A 31 -2.35 2.22 -19.33
N ASP A 32 -2.25 2.44 -20.65
CA ASP A 32 -3.34 2.14 -21.58
C ASP A 32 -3.61 0.63 -21.62
N LEU A 33 -2.53 -0.16 -21.76
CA LEU A 33 -2.65 -1.63 -21.75
C LEU A 33 -3.15 -2.14 -20.39
N LEU A 34 -2.71 -1.54 -19.29
CA LEU A 34 -3.17 -1.90 -17.96
C LEU A 34 -4.69 -1.65 -17.82
N ALA A 35 -5.16 -0.46 -18.20
CA ALA A 35 -6.56 -0.10 -18.16
C ALA A 35 -7.43 -1.00 -19.06
N ASP A 36 -6.95 -1.31 -20.26
CA ASP A 36 -7.63 -2.22 -21.18
C ASP A 36 -7.83 -3.60 -20.54
N VAL A 37 -6.78 -4.16 -19.94
CA VAL A 37 -6.87 -5.48 -19.29
C VAL A 37 -7.80 -5.42 -18.07
N ILE A 38 -7.68 -4.41 -17.21
CA ILE A 38 -8.56 -4.23 -16.03
C ILE A 38 -10.04 -4.14 -16.46
N SER A 39 -10.34 -3.34 -17.49
CA SER A 39 -11.70 -3.18 -18.01
C SER A 39 -12.28 -4.49 -18.56
N SER A 40 -11.43 -5.39 -19.03
CA SER A 40 -11.83 -6.71 -19.56
C SER A 40 -12.12 -7.76 -18.48
N CYS A 41 -11.71 -7.53 -17.22
CA CYS A 41 -11.89 -8.48 -16.11
C CYS A 41 -13.35 -8.66 -15.66
N GLY A 42 -14.28 -7.81 -16.14
CA GLY A 42 -15.71 -7.97 -15.89
C GLY A 42 -16.16 -7.59 -14.48
N GLY A 43 -15.43 -6.68 -13.82
CA GLY A 43 -15.74 -6.09 -12.51
C GLY A 43 -14.48 -5.77 -11.70
N GLU A 44 -14.61 -4.85 -10.73
CA GLU A 44 -13.52 -4.40 -9.86
C GLU A 44 -12.96 -5.54 -8.99
N GLU A 45 -13.83 -6.33 -8.36
CA GLU A 45 -13.41 -7.47 -7.52
C GLU A 45 -12.58 -8.51 -8.30
N LYS A 46 -13.00 -8.83 -9.54
CA LYS A 46 -12.26 -9.75 -10.40
C LYS A 46 -10.96 -9.16 -10.90
N ALA A 47 -10.94 -7.85 -11.20
CA ALA A 47 -9.72 -7.16 -11.55
C ALA A 47 -8.73 -7.24 -10.39
N ALA A 48 -9.15 -6.89 -9.17
CA ALA A 48 -8.33 -7.00 -7.97
C ALA A 48 -7.79 -8.42 -7.74
N GLU A 49 -8.64 -9.45 -7.89
CA GLU A 49 -8.20 -10.85 -7.78
C GLU A 49 -7.09 -11.18 -8.78
N VAL A 50 -7.25 -10.79 -10.05
CA VAL A 50 -6.25 -11.05 -11.09
C VAL A 50 -4.97 -10.25 -10.83
N LEU A 51 -5.09 -8.97 -10.47
CA LEU A 51 -3.95 -8.09 -10.17
C LEU A 51 -3.14 -8.64 -8.98
N ASN A 52 -3.82 -9.03 -7.90
CA ASN A 52 -3.20 -9.55 -6.68
C ASN A 52 -2.60 -10.94 -6.85
N ASN A 53 -3.08 -11.77 -7.79
CA ASN A 53 -2.57 -13.14 -7.97
C ASN A 53 -1.59 -13.30 -9.12
N THR A 54 -1.48 -12.31 -10.02
CA THR A 54 -0.56 -12.39 -11.16
C THR A 54 0.90 -12.29 -10.70
N LYS A 55 1.67 -13.34 -11.03
CA LYS A 55 3.08 -13.47 -10.66
C LYS A 55 3.94 -13.77 -11.88
N THR A 56 5.14 -13.21 -11.89
CA THR A 56 6.17 -13.60 -12.84
C THR A 56 6.74 -14.97 -12.50
N VAL A 57 7.50 -15.55 -13.44
CA VAL A 57 8.27 -16.80 -13.21
C VAL A 57 9.29 -16.69 -12.08
N LEU A 58 9.70 -15.47 -11.70
CA LEU A 58 10.58 -15.21 -10.56
C LEU A 58 9.81 -15.08 -9.25
N GLY A 59 8.48 -15.21 -9.30
CA GLY A 59 7.55 -15.09 -8.20
C GLY A 59 7.48 -13.68 -7.58
N ASN A 60 7.72 -12.66 -8.43
CA ASN A 60 7.36 -11.28 -8.18
C ASN A 60 5.91 -11.06 -8.59
N TYR A 61 5.17 -10.28 -7.81
CA TYR A 61 3.86 -9.81 -8.22
C TYR A 61 4.02 -8.66 -9.22
N ILE A 62 2.94 -8.31 -9.93
CA ILE A 62 2.96 -7.18 -10.88
C ILE A 62 3.40 -5.88 -10.21
N TYR A 63 3.05 -5.69 -8.93
CA TYR A 63 3.45 -4.52 -8.16
C TYR A 63 4.96 -4.46 -7.97
N HIS A 64 5.62 -5.57 -7.64
CA HIS A 64 7.09 -5.61 -7.56
C HIS A 64 7.74 -5.28 -8.91
N GLU A 65 7.19 -5.75 -10.03
CA GLU A 65 7.77 -5.48 -11.36
C GLU A 65 7.69 -4.00 -11.73
N ALA A 66 6.58 -3.33 -11.39
CA ALA A 66 6.45 -1.89 -11.56
C ALA A 66 7.42 -1.12 -10.62
N ALA A 67 7.47 -1.51 -9.34
CA ALA A 67 8.32 -0.88 -8.33
C ALA A 67 9.82 -1.04 -8.61
N LEU A 68 10.27 -2.21 -9.09
CA LEU A 68 11.67 -2.46 -9.49
C LEU A 68 12.16 -1.56 -10.63
N ARG A 69 11.26 -0.86 -11.31
CA ARG A 69 11.54 0.03 -12.44
C ARG A 69 11.16 1.48 -12.17
N GLY A 70 10.55 1.77 -11.01
CA GLY A 70 10.03 3.09 -10.66
C GLY A 70 8.96 3.58 -11.63
N ASN A 71 8.12 2.68 -12.14
CA ASN A 71 7.03 3.00 -13.07
C ASN A 71 5.88 3.66 -12.31
N TYR A 72 6.01 4.96 -12.08
CA TYR A 72 5.14 5.76 -11.21
C TYR A 72 3.66 5.68 -11.64
N GLU A 73 3.39 5.91 -12.92
CA GLU A 73 2.03 6.05 -13.46
C GLU A 73 1.25 4.72 -13.41
N VAL A 74 1.93 3.59 -13.64
CA VAL A 74 1.30 2.28 -13.43
C VAL A 74 1.06 2.00 -11.95
N ILE A 75 1.99 2.39 -11.07
CA ILE A 75 1.82 2.19 -9.62
C ILE A 75 0.62 2.99 -9.11
N ASP A 76 0.50 4.24 -9.51
CA ASP A 76 -0.64 5.13 -9.22
C ASP A 76 -1.96 4.45 -9.63
N MET A 77 -2.06 4.01 -10.88
CA MET A 77 -3.25 3.31 -11.39
C MET A 77 -3.57 2.00 -10.67
N LEU A 78 -2.55 1.25 -10.23
CA LEU A 78 -2.72 0.02 -9.46
C LEU A 78 -3.27 0.30 -8.06
N LEU A 79 -2.72 1.32 -7.39
CA LEU A 79 -3.11 1.71 -6.03
C LEU A 79 -4.54 2.28 -5.98
N ASP A 80 -5.01 2.87 -7.08
CA ASP A 80 -6.40 3.34 -7.22
C ASP A 80 -7.44 2.20 -7.30
N GLN A 81 -7.02 0.94 -7.50
CA GLN A 81 -7.95 -0.17 -7.64
C GLN A 81 -8.48 -0.65 -6.28
N GLU A 82 -9.80 -0.76 -6.15
CA GLU A 82 -10.42 -1.28 -4.94
C GLU A 82 -9.99 -2.73 -4.65
N GLY A 83 -9.55 -2.99 -3.43
CA GLY A 83 -9.11 -4.33 -3.01
C GLY A 83 -7.74 -4.76 -3.54
N PHE A 84 -6.97 -3.85 -4.14
CA PHE A 84 -5.57 -4.11 -4.48
C PHE A 84 -4.69 -4.23 -3.23
N GLU A 85 -3.82 -5.23 -3.20
CA GLU A 85 -2.95 -5.52 -2.07
C GLU A 85 -1.64 -4.72 -2.16
N CYS A 86 -1.37 -3.91 -1.14
CA CYS A 86 -0.19 -3.03 -1.12
C CYS A 86 1.10 -3.76 -0.74
N ASP A 87 1.03 -4.81 0.08
CA ASP A 87 2.20 -5.47 0.66
C ASP A 87 2.38 -6.97 0.28
N PRO A 88 2.24 -7.36 -1.00
CA PRO A 88 2.52 -8.73 -1.39
C PRO A 88 4.01 -9.06 -1.17
N ILE A 89 4.30 -10.22 -0.60
CA ILE A 89 5.67 -10.67 -0.33
C ILE A 89 6.15 -11.57 -1.48
N ASN A 90 7.22 -11.19 -2.16
CA ASN A 90 7.75 -12.00 -3.26
C ASN A 90 8.36 -13.32 -2.75
N THR A 91 8.32 -14.35 -3.60
CA THR A 91 8.78 -15.69 -3.18
C THR A 91 10.29 -15.81 -3.09
N ARG A 92 11.04 -15.00 -3.84
CA ARG A 92 12.49 -15.13 -3.95
C ARG A 92 13.21 -14.55 -2.74
N GLU A 93 13.10 -13.24 -2.53
CA GLU A 93 13.83 -12.49 -1.50
C GLU A 93 12.97 -12.20 -0.25
N GLY A 94 11.65 -12.40 -0.33
CA GLY A 94 10.71 -11.93 0.69
C GLY A 94 10.51 -10.42 0.68
N ASP A 95 10.83 -9.75 -0.43
CA ASP A 95 10.71 -8.31 -0.56
C ASP A 95 9.23 -7.93 -0.76
N THR A 96 8.79 -6.83 -0.13
CA THR A 96 7.54 -6.13 -0.48
C THR A 96 7.78 -5.21 -1.69
N PRO A 97 6.74 -4.68 -2.36
CA PRO A 97 6.93 -3.73 -3.47
C PRO A 97 7.74 -2.51 -3.03
N LEU A 98 7.59 -2.07 -1.78
CA LEU A 98 8.37 -0.98 -1.20
C LEU A 98 9.88 -1.30 -1.14
N HIS A 99 10.27 -2.54 -0.82
CA HIS A 99 11.68 -2.97 -0.90
C HIS A 99 12.20 -2.88 -2.35
N SER A 100 11.39 -3.31 -3.32
CA SER A 100 11.71 -3.24 -4.75
C SER A 100 11.91 -1.80 -5.22
N ALA A 101 11.04 -0.87 -4.81
CA ALA A 101 11.16 0.56 -5.12
C ALA A 101 12.47 1.14 -4.56
N ILE A 102 12.84 0.80 -3.33
CA ILE A 102 14.11 1.26 -2.73
C ILE A 102 15.33 0.72 -3.46
N ARG A 103 15.29 -0.53 -3.93
CA ARG A 103 16.37 -1.09 -4.77
C ARG A 103 16.51 -0.35 -6.09
N PHE A 104 15.38 0.01 -6.72
CA PHE A 104 15.38 0.84 -7.91
C PHE A 104 16.01 2.20 -7.63
N ILE A 105 15.57 2.89 -6.58
CA ILE A 105 16.09 4.22 -6.20
C ILE A 105 17.59 4.17 -5.95
N ASN A 106 18.09 3.16 -5.22
CA ASN A 106 19.51 2.98 -4.96
C ASN A 106 20.34 2.68 -6.23
N SER A 107 19.70 2.24 -7.32
CA SER A 107 20.37 1.99 -8.61
C SER A 107 20.50 3.26 -9.45
N LEU A 108 19.75 4.32 -9.13
CA LEU A 108 19.81 5.59 -9.83
C LEU A 108 21.07 6.38 -9.43
N PRO A 109 21.62 7.20 -10.34
CA PRO A 109 22.67 8.14 -9.96
C PRO A 109 22.14 9.13 -8.92
N PRO A 110 23.00 9.67 -8.03
CA PRO A 110 22.59 10.69 -7.07
C PRO A 110 21.93 11.85 -7.80
N THR A 111 20.66 12.09 -7.49
CA THR A 111 19.91 13.20 -8.07
C THR A 111 20.41 14.50 -7.42
N PRO A 112 20.88 15.49 -8.20
CA PRO A 112 21.17 16.79 -7.64
C PRO A 112 19.88 17.42 -7.10
N PRO A 113 19.96 18.27 -6.07
CA PRO A 113 18.79 18.97 -5.55
C PRO A 113 18.14 19.78 -6.67
N SER A 114 16.80 19.73 -6.74
CA SER A 114 16.02 20.54 -7.69
C SER A 114 16.27 22.03 -7.41
N PRO A 115 16.43 22.87 -8.45
CA PRO A 115 16.63 24.32 -8.28
C PRO A 115 15.48 24.98 -7.51
N ASP A 116 14.27 24.41 -7.60
CA ASP A 116 13.04 24.96 -7.04
C ASP A 116 12.61 24.24 -5.75
N ASN A 117 13.48 23.39 -5.17
CA ASN A 117 13.17 22.57 -3.99
C ASN A 117 11.97 21.62 -4.21
N GLU A 118 11.70 21.27 -5.47
CA GLU A 118 10.68 20.28 -5.84
C GLU A 118 11.09 18.88 -5.36
N PRO A 119 10.14 18.08 -4.82
CA PRO A 119 10.40 16.70 -4.44
C PRO A 119 10.96 15.88 -5.60
N SER A 120 11.92 15.02 -5.31
CA SER A 120 12.46 14.11 -6.32
C SER A 120 11.41 13.09 -6.77
N ALA A 121 11.55 12.54 -7.98
CA ALA A 121 10.68 11.46 -8.44
C ALA A 121 10.69 10.23 -7.49
N ALA A 122 11.82 9.98 -6.83
CA ALA A 122 11.95 8.95 -5.81
C ALA A 122 11.12 9.28 -4.55
N TYR A 123 11.09 10.56 -4.15
CA TYR A 123 10.27 11.02 -3.03
C TYR A 123 8.79 10.79 -3.33
N ASN A 124 8.30 11.31 -4.46
CA ASN A 124 6.89 11.20 -4.83
C ASN A 124 6.44 9.75 -4.94
N LEU A 125 7.29 8.89 -5.53
CA LEU A 125 7.00 7.46 -5.63
C LEU A 125 6.82 6.81 -4.26
N ILE A 126 7.74 7.05 -3.32
CA ILE A 126 7.68 6.43 -1.99
C ILE A 126 6.57 7.04 -1.15
N SER A 127 6.34 8.36 -1.25
CA SER A 127 5.25 9.07 -0.55
C SER A 127 3.91 8.45 -0.92
N MET A 128 3.63 8.35 -2.22
CA MET A 128 2.41 7.74 -2.75
C MET A 128 2.22 6.29 -2.26
N MET A 129 3.29 5.47 -2.26
CA MET A 129 3.18 4.09 -1.77
C MET A 129 2.84 4.01 -0.28
N LEU A 130 3.44 4.89 0.53
CA LEU A 130 3.18 4.96 1.98
C LEU A 130 1.78 5.49 2.28
N GLU A 131 1.35 6.54 1.56
CA GLU A 131 0.01 7.12 1.66
C GLU A 131 -1.08 6.12 1.26
N ALA A 132 -0.81 5.25 0.28
CA ALA A 132 -1.69 4.15 -0.08
C ALA A 132 -1.68 2.97 0.92
N GLY A 133 -0.91 3.07 2.01
CA GLY A 133 -0.91 2.11 3.11
C GLY A 133 0.17 1.02 3.04
N SER A 134 1.23 1.18 2.23
CA SER A 134 2.35 0.21 2.22
C SER A 134 3.11 0.20 3.56
N ASP A 135 3.27 -0.97 4.17
CA ASP A 135 3.94 -1.11 5.45
C ASP A 135 5.48 -1.17 5.33
N ALA A 136 6.13 -0.07 5.74
CA ALA A 136 7.58 0.06 5.79
C ALA A 136 8.28 -0.79 6.88
N SER A 137 7.52 -1.35 7.82
CA SER A 137 8.03 -2.16 8.94
C SER A 137 8.23 -3.63 8.59
N ILE A 138 7.65 -4.10 7.47
CA ILE A 138 7.78 -5.48 7.01
C ILE A 138 9.25 -5.81 6.72
N ARG A 139 9.66 -7.01 7.13
CA ARG A 139 11.02 -7.52 6.94
C ARG A 139 11.06 -8.58 5.85
N ASN A 140 12.06 -8.47 4.98
CA ASN A 140 12.33 -9.50 4.00
C ASN A 140 13.03 -10.74 4.60
N LYS A 141 13.39 -11.73 3.77
CA LYS A 141 14.09 -12.95 4.25
C LYS A 141 15.47 -12.67 4.84
N ALA A 142 16.08 -11.53 4.52
CA ALA A 142 17.32 -11.08 5.14
C ALA A 142 17.09 -10.36 6.49
N ASN A 143 15.85 -10.34 6.99
CA ASN A 143 15.40 -9.60 8.18
C ASN A 143 15.59 -8.07 8.09
N LEU A 144 15.68 -7.52 6.88
CA LEU A 144 15.84 -6.09 6.65
C LEU A 144 14.50 -5.48 6.27
N THR A 145 14.22 -4.28 6.77
CA THR A 145 13.09 -3.46 6.30
C THR A 145 13.47 -2.64 5.07
N ALA A 146 12.48 -2.09 4.36
CA ALA A 146 12.71 -1.24 3.19
C ALA A 146 13.61 -0.03 3.55
N VAL A 147 13.37 0.60 4.71
CA VAL A 147 14.17 1.73 5.21
C VAL A 147 15.62 1.35 5.47
N GLN A 148 15.89 0.12 5.90
CA GLN A 148 17.25 -0.36 6.15
C GLN A 148 18.04 -0.64 4.86
N LEU A 149 17.35 -0.84 3.74
CA LEU A 149 17.99 -0.97 2.43
C LEU A 149 18.32 0.38 1.79
N LEU A 150 17.70 1.46 2.21
CA LEU A 150 17.89 2.80 1.63
C LEU A 150 19.35 3.27 1.77
N ASP A 151 19.91 3.86 0.70
CA ASP A 151 21.23 4.49 0.77
C ASP A 151 21.24 5.57 1.88
N PRO A 152 22.15 5.51 2.86
CA PRO A 152 22.25 6.49 3.95
C PRO A 152 22.40 7.94 3.51
N ARG A 153 22.81 8.19 2.25
CA ARG A 153 22.93 9.52 1.67
C ARG A 153 21.58 10.17 1.36
N ASN A 154 20.53 9.37 1.20
CA ASN A 154 19.17 9.84 0.91
C ASN A 154 18.47 10.23 2.22
N VAL A 155 18.94 11.32 2.83
CA VAL A 155 18.42 11.82 4.12
C VAL A 155 16.95 12.21 4.01
N GLU A 156 16.54 12.74 2.86
CA GLU A 156 15.16 13.15 2.57
C GLU A 156 14.19 11.96 2.64
N LEU A 157 14.48 10.87 1.92
CA LEU A 157 13.66 9.66 1.96
C LEU A 157 13.65 9.02 3.35
N LYS A 158 14.77 9.06 4.06
CA LYS A 158 14.81 8.54 5.44
C LYS A 158 13.88 9.32 6.36
N ARG A 159 13.80 10.64 6.18
CA ARG A 159 12.90 11.51 6.93
C ARG A 159 11.43 11.20 6.58
N LEU A 160 11.12 11.03 5.30
CA LEU A 160 9.79 10.61 4.85
C LEU A 160 9.33 9.31 5.54
N PHE A 161 10.20 8.31 5.62
CA PHE A 161 9.88 7.07 6.35
C PHE A 161 9.66 7.26 7.85
N GLN A 162 10.34 8.23 8.47
CA GLN A 162 10.13 8.55 9.88
C GLN A 162 8.78 9.24 10.08
N GLU A 163 8.46 10.21 9.24
CA GLU A 163 7.19 10.94 9.26
C GLU A 163 6.01 9.98 9.03
N ALA A 164 6.10 9.09 8.04
CA ALA A 164 5.07 8.08 7.78
C ALA A 164 4.91 7.07 8.94
N ALA A 165 6.00 6.70 9.62
CA ALA A 165 5.93 5.81 10.78
C ALA A 165 5.25 6.48 11.98
N GLU A 166 5.55 7.76 12.23
CA GLU A 166 4.90 8.57 13.27
C GLU A 166 3.41 8.77 12.98
N GLU A 167 3.06 8.97 11.71
CA GLU A 167 1.66 9.06 11.28
C GLU A 167 0.92 7.74 11.50
N ALA A 168 1.48 6.61 11.09
CA ALA A 168 0.88 5.30 11.32
C ALA A 168 0.71 4.97 12.82
N GLU A 169 1.63 5.44 13.69
CA GLU A 169 1.51 5.31 15.14
C GLU A 169 0.35 6.15 15.68
N ARG A 170 0.26 7.42 15.25
CA ARG A 170 -0.84 8.33 15.62
C ARG A 170 -2.20 7.78 15.17
N GLU A 171 -2.28 7.20 13.98
CA GLU A 171 -3.51 6.57 13.50
C GLU A 171 -3.94 5.38 14.36
N ARG A 172 -2.98 4.55 14.80
CA ARG A 172 -3.26 3.43 15.72
C ARG A 172 -3.72 3.92 17.09
N GLU A 173 -3.13 5.00 17.58
CA GLU A 173 -3.54 5.62 18.84
C GLU A 173 -4.97 6.15 18.76
N ILE A 174 -5.30 6.91 17.70
CA ILE A 174 -6.66 7.39 17.44
C ILE A 174 -7.64 6.23 17.36
N ALA A 175 -7.32 5.18 16.59
CA ALA A 175 -8.18 4.00 16.46
C ALA A 175 -8.37 3.25 17.79
N GLY A 176 -7.34 3.21 18.64
CA GLY A 176 -7.43 2.63 19.99
C GLY A 176 -8.39 3.42 20.88
N LEU A 177 -8.27 4.75 20.90
CA LEU A 177 -9.15 5.63 21.66
C LEU A 177 -10.61 5.58 21.17
N GLU A 178 -10.83 5.50 19.86
CA GLU A 178 -12.18 5.34 19.28
C GLU A 178 -12.83 4.00 19.68
N ALA A 179 -12.04 2.92 19.72
CA ALA A 179 -12.53 1.63 20.18
C ALA A 179 -12.93 1.65 21.66
N GLU A 180 -12.14 2.31 22.51
CA GLU A 180 -12.47 2.50 23.93
C GLU A 180 -13.72 3.37 24.13
N GLU A 181 -13.88 4.47 23.38
CA GLU A 181 -15.08 5.31 23.45
C GLU A 181 -16.34 4.51 23.06
N HIS A 182 -16.27 3.67 22.02
CA HIS A 182 -17.37 2.79 21.63
C HIS A 182 -17.71 1.73 22.68
N GLU A 183 -16.72 1.13 23.34
CA GLU A 183 -16.95 0.19 24.43
C GLU A 183 -17.58 0.87 25.66
N GLU A 184 -17.13 2.08 25.99
CA GLU A 184 -17.66 2.82 27.14
C GLU A 184 -19.08 3.38 26.88
N GLU A 185 -19.41 3.83 25.66
CA GLU A 185 -20.79 4.19 25.28
C GLU A 185 -21.73 2.97 25.32
N ALA A 186 -21.26 1.79 24.91
CA ALA A 186 -22.03 0.56 25.03
C ALA A 186 -22.27 0.14 26.49
N LEU A 187 -21.36 0.48 27.41
CA LEU A 187 -21.51 0.26 28.84
C LEU A 187 -22.45 1.28 29.49
N GLU A 188 -22.49 2.54 29.02
CA GLU A 188 -23.42 3.56 29.51
C GLU A 188 -24.90 3.17 29.30
N ASP A 189 -25.23 2.55 28.16
CA ASP A 189 -26.59 2.10 27.84
C ASP A 189 -27.06 0.90 28.69
N ASP A 190 -26.14 0.04 29.15
CA ASP A 190 -26.45 -1.14 29.99
C ASP A 190 -26.32 -0.84 31.50
N TYR A 191 -25.74 0.32 31.87
CA TYR A 191 -25.63 0.78 33.26
C TYR A 191 -26.89 1.49 33.77
N ALA A 192 -28.06 1.15 33.23
CA ALA A 192 -29.36 1.40 33.85
C ALA A 192 -29.64 0.36 34.97
N GLY A 193 -28.73 0.23 35.93
CA GLY A 193 -28.99 -0.42 37.22
C GLY A 193 -28.51 -1.86 37.36
N SER A 194 -27.29 -2.04 37.84
CA SER A 194 -26.94 -3.17 38.71
C SER A 194 -25.82 -2.75 39.65
N GLY A 195 -26.20 -2.37 40.87
CA GLY A 195 -25.24 -2.02 41.90
C GLY A 195 -24.53 -3.25 42.44
N SER A 196 -23.20 -3.19 42.57
CA SER A 196 -22.44 -3.60 43.76
C SER A 196 -20.93 -3.67 43.46
N ASP A 197 -20.23 -2.54 43.52
CA ASP A 197 -18.92 -2.40 44.18
C ASP A 197 -18.73 -0.92 44.57
N SER A 198 -18.40 -0.65 45.83
CA SER A 198 -18.73 0.61 46.52
C SER A 198 -17.70 1.75 46.43
N ASP A 199 -16.84 1.77 45.42
CA ASP A 199 -15.83 2.83 45.20
C ASP A 199 -15.97 3.55 43.84
N PHE A 200 -17.06 3.33 43.12
CA PHE A 200 -17.31 4.01 41.84
C PHE A 200 -17.83 5.45 42.07
N ASP A 201 -17.02 6.46 41.72
CA ASP A 201 -17.43 7.88 41.68
C ASP A 201 -17.89 8.25 40.25
N PRO A 202 -19.21 8.46 40.02
CA PRO A 202 -19.74 8.79 38.69
C PRO A 202 -19.24 10.13 38.13
N GLU A 203 -18.84 11.07 38.99
CA GLU A 203 -18.30 12.37 38.54
C GLU A 203 -16.84 12.23 38.08
N GLU A 204 -16.08 11.34 38.72
CA GLU A 204 -14.72 11.01 38.28
C GLU A 204 -14.75 10.28 36.93
N PHE A 205 -15.67 9.34 36.75
CA PHE A 205 -15.87 8.65 35.48
C PHE A 205 -16.22 9.60 34.32
N LYS A 206 -17.17 10.53 34.53
CA LYS A 206 -17.51 11.55 33.52
C LYS A 206 -16.33 12.47 33.18
N ARG A 207 -15.51 12.82 34.17
CA ARG A 207 -14.32 13.64 33.92
C ARG A 207 -13.31 12.90 33.06
N GLN A 208 -13.07 11.62 33.34
CA GLN A 208 -12.18 10.78 32.53
C GLN A 208 -12.69 10.66 31.09
N GLN A 209 -14.00 10.52 30.90
CA GLN A 209 -14.65 10.54 29.58
C GLN A 209 -14.43 11.85 28.83
N GLU A 210 -14.68 12.98 29.50
CA GLU A 210 -14.48 14.30 28.90
C GLU A 210 -13.01 14.55 28.54
N GLU A 211 -12.07 14.07 29.37
CA GLU A 211 -10.63 14.14 29.09
C GLU A 211 -10.24 13.29 27.87
N LYS A 212 -10.70 12.04 27.79
CA LYS A 212 -10.47 11.17 26.62
C LYS A 212 -11.08 11.74 25.34
N LYS A 213 -12.33 12.22 25.39
CA LYS A 213 -12.98 12.86 24.23
C LYS A 213 -12.25 14.12 23.79
N LYS A 214 -11.69 14.88 24.73
CA LYS A 214 -10.86 16.06 24.44
C LYS A 214 -9.52 15.67 23.80
N GLU A 215 -8.84 14.66 24.34
CA GLU A 215 -7.60 14.12 23.78
C GLU A 215 -7.80 13.59 22.35
N LEU A 216 -8.87 12.82 22.13
CA LEU A 216 -9.26 12.36 20.80
C LEU A 216 -9.55 13.52 19.85
N ALA A 217 -10.23 14.56 20.31
CA ALA A 217 -10.51 15.75 19.50
C ALA A 217 -9.22 16.52 19.14
N GLU A 218 -8.26 16.62 20.07
CA GLU A 218 -6.96 17.25 19.82
C GLU A 218 -6.13 16.43 18.80
N LEU A 219 -6.11 15.10 18.91
CA LEU A 219 -5.43 14.23 17.95
C LEU A 219 -6.08 14.26 16.55
N LYS A 220 -7.43 14.27 16.49
CA LYS A 220 -8.17 14.42 15.23
C LYS A 220 -7.94 15.78 14.58
N ALA A 221 -7.88 16.85 15.38
CA ALA A 221 -7.57 18.19 14.88
C ALA A 221 -6.14 18.26 14.31
N ALA A 222 -5.16 17.66 15.02
CA ALA A 222 -3.78 17.59 14.54
C ALA A 222 -3.65 16.82 13.21
N LYS A 223 -4.46 15.77 12.99
CA LYS A 223 -4.52 15.05 11.70
C LYS A 223 -5.11 15.90 10.56
N ALA A 224 -6.08 16.76 10.85
CA ALA A 224 -6.73 17.59 9.82
C ALA A 224 -5.88 18.79 9.35
N GLU A 225 -4.85 19.16 10.13
CA GLU A 225 -3.93 20.27 9.84
C GLU A 225 -2.60 19.83 9.21
N ALA A 226 -2.28 18.53 9.24
CA ALA A 226 -1.10 17.92 8.62
C ALA A 226 -1.37 17.60 7.14
#